data_AF-A0A5J5LES3-F1
#
_entry.id   AF-A0A5J5LES3-F1
#
_cell.length_a   1.000
_cell.length_b   1.000
_cell.length_c   1.000
_cell.angle_alpha   90.00
_cell.angle_beta   90.00
_cell.angle_gamma   90.00
#
_symmetry.space_group_name_H-M   'P 1'
#
loop_
_entity.id
_entity.type
_entity.pdbx_description
1 polymer ?
#
loop_
_entity_poly.entity_id
_entity_poly.type
_entity_poly.pdbx_seq_one_letter_code
_entity_poly.pdbx_strand_id
1 'polypeptide(L)'
;MSSPDWGGITPDLSHLRDADDDSASQTDEIHAGQWQEEMEYSVYADGSMTLPGQGESGPNCQIWKPAEFCDGCGEVSMAQNHCGRRSCPHCVGLWTQDRAIGITKRLSAARHVEEPGIDRRAVHAVMSSPEGSISSLNDVYDGFRTAYRLAEEKGIRGGVTVFHGYRVKDWVQDEYRSEDRPMGIWHWLMDERPESWRQLTYWSPHYHVVGLCRDFDADDPDEQEGWVAHRIDRQGGRSAFKPYTGLRDKDSYDEVVGTVRYLMSHATFESGTSKDCVRWFGELATTKFIPDEELSEGSYDVIDRCVREVVEAGPDDGDGAGVEEDDDECENCGSTSKSPIWDAGGALCDPGWCDEIGRDQEDRLTAAFKWAIGERLPPPGLKNPTTEEQADEALAELV
;
A
#
# COMPACT_ATOMS: atom_id res chain seq x y z
N MET A 1 -26.73 -42.58 -31.06
CA MET A 1 -25.62 -42.05 -30.24
C MET A 1 -26.14 -40.77 -29.59
N SER A 2 -27.22 -40.83 -28.81
CA SER A 2 -27.34 -41.29 -27.41
C SER A 2 -27.03 -40.15 -26.43
N SER A 3 -28.06 -39.36 -26.15
CA SER A 3 -28.21 -38.47 -25.00
C SER A 3 -28.53 -39.32 -23.75
N PRO A 4 -28.08 -38.91 -22.55
CA PRO A 4 -28.76 -39.24 -21.30
C PRO A 4 -29.23 -37.95 -20.60
N ASP A 5 -30.54 -37.69 -20.56
CA ASP A 5 -31.47 -38.11 -19.48
C ASP A 5 -31.26 -37.32 -18.18
N TRP A 6 -32.01 -36.21 -18.09
CA TRP A 6 -32.26 -35.47 -16.87
C TRP A 6 -33.40 -36.14 -16.10
N GLY A 7 -33.04 -36.86 -15.02
CA GLY A 7 -33.98 -37.39 -14.05
C GLY A 7 -34.31 -36.34 -12.98
N GLY A 8 -35.57 -35.92 -12.94
CA GLY A 8 -36.10 -35.02 -11.92
C GLY A 8 -36.27 -35.71 -10.56
N ILE A 9 -36.02 -34.95 -9.49
CA ILE A 9 -36.45 -35.24 -8.13
C ILE A 9 -37.17 -34.00 -7.62
N THR A 10 -38.50 -34.07 -7.57
CA THR A 10 -39.34 -33.16 -6.80
C THR A 10 -39.27 -33.53 -5.33
N PRO A 11 -38.96 -32.60 -4.41
CA PRO A 11 -39.16 -32.84 -2.99
C PRO A 11 -40.65 -32.72 -2.64
N ASP A 12 -41.13 -33.79 -2.01
CA ASP A 12 -42.42 -33.95 -1.35
C ASP A 12 -42.53 -32.96 -0.17
N LEU A 13 -43.50 -32.04 -0.24
CA LEU A 13 -43.79 -31.00 0.74
C LEU A 13 -44.99 -31.39 1.64
N SER A 14 -45.01 -32.61 2.18
CA SER A 14 -46.14 -33.09 2.99
C SER A 14 -45.85 -33.33 4.49
N HIS A 15 -44.68 -32.94 4.98
CA HIS A 15 -44.40 -32.97 6.41
C HIS A 15 -43.86 -31.62 6.86
N LEU A 16 -44.72 -30.76 7.37
CA LEU A 16 -44.46 -29.84 8.48
C LEU A 16 -45.78 -29.10 8.75
N ARG A 17 -46.58 -29.69 9.64
CA ARG A 17 -47.72 -29.05 10.29
C ARG A 17 -47.37 -28.87 11.76
N ASP A 18 -47.61 -27.64 12.21
CA ASP A 18 -48.08 -27.23 13.52
C ASP A 18 -47.24 -27.61 14.75
N ALA A 19 -46.45 -26.64 15.20
CA ALA A 19 -46.20 -26.43 16.62
C ALA A 19 -46.25 -24.91 16.89
N ASP A 20 -47.34 -24.49 17.50
CA ASP A 20 -47.45 -23.22 18.22
C ASP A 20 -46.37 -23.19 19.32
N ASP A 21 -45.58 -22.12 19.38
CA ASP A 21 -44.94 -21.73 20.63
C ASP A 21 -44.87 -20.20 20.75
N ASP A 22 -45.59 -19.70 21.75
CA ASP A 22 -45.59 -18.34 22.23
C ASP A 22 -44.19 -18.00 22.77
N SER A 23 -43.43 -17.20 22.04
CA SER A 23 -42.33 -16.44 22.63
C SER A 23 -42.45 -14.97 22.22
N ALA A 24 -42.60 -14.13 23.24
CA ALA A 24 -42.65 -12.69 23.09
C ALA A 24 -41.35 -12.20 22.44
N SER A 25 -41.44 -11.73 21.20
CA SER A 25 -40.34 -11.04 20.52
C SER A 25 -40.10 -9.72 21.22
N GLN A 26 -39.08 -9.67 22.08
CA GLN A 26 -38.29 -8.45 22.20
C GLN A 26 -37.63 -8.24 20.85
N THR A 27 -38.20 -7.33 20.08
CA THR A 27 -37.53 -6.75 18.92
C THR A 27 -36.47 -5.82 19.50
N ASP A 28 -35.27 -6.38 19.72
CA ASP A 28 -34.08 -5.54 19.85
C ASP A 28 -33.95 -4.80 18.53
N GLU A 29 -34.14 -3.48 18.60
CA GLU A 29 -33.93 -2.56 17.48
C GLU A 29 -32.48 -2.70 17.02
N ILE A 30 -32.28 -3.39 15.89
CA ILE A 30 -31.00 -3.46 15.21
C ILE A 30 -30.75 -2.07 14.62
N HIS A 31 -29.95 -1.27 15.31
CA HIS A 31 -29.44 -0.01 14.79
C HIS A 31 -28.42 -0.30 13.69
N ALA A 32 -28.54 0.38 12.55
CA ALA A 32 -27.47 0.33 11.57
C ALA A 32 -26.17 0.86 12.21
N GLY A 33 -25.06 0.16 11.97
CA GLY A 33 -23.78 0.50 12.58
C GLY A 33 -23.47 -0.17 13.92
N GLN A 34 -24.39 -0.93 14.53
CA GLN A 34 -24.05 -1.87 15.62
C GLN A 34 -23.89 -3.29 15.04
N TRP A 35 -22.64 -3.75 14.94
CA TRP A 35 -22.29 -5.06 14.36
C TRP A 35 -22.25 -6.14 15.45
N GLN A 36 -22.90 -7.29 15.23
CA GLN A 36 -22.85 -8.43 16.17
C GLN A 36 -21.50 -9.16 16.07
N GLU A 37 -20.68 -9.07 17.12
CA GLU A 37 -19.31 -9.58 17.17
C GLU A 37 -19.17 -11.13 17.12
N GLU A 38 -20.24 -11.91 16.97
CA GLU A 38 -20.26 -13.36 17.29
C GLU A 38 -20.60 -14.35 16.14
N MET A 39 -20.59 -13.95 14.86
CA MET A 39 -20.68 -14.95 13.78
C MET A 39 -19.30 -15.51 13.39
N GLU A 40 -18.92 -16.61 14.05
CA GLU A 40 -17.69 -17.38 13.81
C GLU A 40 -17.78 -18.24 12.53
N TYR A 41 -18.06 -17.61 11.37
CA TYR A 41 -17.96 -18.26 10.06
C TYR A 41 -16.73 -17.71 9.31
N SER A 42 -15.66 -18.49 9.23
CA SER A 42 -14.55 -18.18 8.32
C SER A 42 -15.03 -18.37 6.87
N VAL A 43 -15.30 -17.27 6.16
CA VAL A 43 -15.64 -17.32 4.74
C VAL A 43 -14.38 -17.51 3.89
N TYR A 44 -14.51 -18.06 2.68
CA TYR A 44 -13.35 -18.40 1.84
C TYR A 44 -12.44 -17.19 1.54
N ALA A 45 -13.05 -16.01 1.35
CA ALA A 45 -12.30 -14.77 1.14
C ALA A 45 -11.40 -14.42 2.34
N ASP A 46 -11.90 -14.58 3.58
CA ASP A 46 -11.14 -14.31 4.80
C ASP A 46 -9.89 -15.21 4.93
N GLY A 47 -10.04 -16.51 4.63
CA GLY A 47 -8.91 -17.44 4.66
C GLY A 47 -7.88 -17.21 3.55
N SER A 48 -8.25 -16.55 2.46
CA SER A 48 -7.41 -16.38 1.26
C SER A 48 -6.68 -15.03 1.19
N MET A 49 -7.16 -14.05 1.96
CA MET A 49 -6.60 -12.71 1.99
C MET A 49 -5.72 -12.46 3.21
N THR A 50 -4.83 -11.49 3.12
CA THR A 50 -3.91 -11.12 4.19
C THR A 50 -3.62 -9.62 4.18
N LEU A 51 -2.91 -9.17 5.22
CA LEU A 51 -2.45 -7.80 5.38
C LEU A 51 -1.00 -7.63 4.90
N PRO A 52 -0.57 -6.38 4.65
CA PRO A 52 0.82 -6.08 4.33
C PRO A 52 1.78 -6.55 5.42
N GLY A 53 2.96 -7.02 5.02
CA GLY A 53 3.98 -7.56 5.93
C GLY A 53 3.69 -8.95 6.52
N GLN A 54 2.49 -9.52 6.31
CA GLN A 54 2.06 -10.79 6.92
C GLN A 54 2.34 -12.03 6.07
N GLY A 55 3.30 -11.96 5.15
CA GLY A 55 3.67 -13.07 4.29
C GLY A 55 5.17 -13.33 4.26
N GLU A 56 5.63 -13.97 3.19
CA GLU A 56 7.04 -14.35 3.07
C GLU A 56 7.89 -13.24 2.46
N SER A 57 9.12 -13.14 2.97
CA SER A 57 10.18 -12.33 2.37
C SER A 57 10.59 -12.86 1.00
N GLY A 58 11.06 -11.95 0.14
CA GLY A 58 11.66 -12.36 -1.14
C GLY A 58 12.96 -13.14 -0.92
N PRO A 59 13.40 -13.98 -1.87
CA PRO A 59 14.54 -14.89 -1.69
C PRO A 59 15.88 -14.18 -1.40
N ASN A 60 16.00 -12.90 -1.77
CA ASN A 60 17.20 -12.09 -1.53
C ASN A 60 16.92 -10.86 -0.65
N CYS A 61 15.77 -10.80 0.02
CA CYS A 61 15.48 -9.68 0.91
C CYS A 61 16.41 -9.73 2.13
N GLN A 62 16.87 -8.58 2.61
CA GLN A 62 17.79 -8.43 3.76
C GLN A 62 19.20 -9.02 3.54
N ILE A 63 19.51 -9.48 2.32
CA ILE A 63 20.88 -9.89 1.96
C ILE A 63 21.67 -8.64 1.59
N TRP A 64 22.84 -8.48 2.20
CA TRP A 64 23.75 -7.39 1.88
C TRP A 64 24.42 -7.59 0.52
N LYS A 65 24.45 -6.54 -0.29
CA LYS A 65 25.06 -6.56 -1.62
C LYS A 65 25.65 -5.19 -1.96
N PRO A 66 26.54 -5.11 -2.96
CA PRO A 66 26.92 -3.84 -3.55
C PRO A 66 25.67 -3.09 -4.01
N ALA A 67 25.49 -1.87 -3.52
CA ALA A 67 24.31 -1.04 -3.77
C ALA A 67 24.68 0.18 -4.61
N GLU A 68 25.79 0.84 -4.27
CA GLU A 68 26.24 2.08 -4.88
C GLU A 68 27.77 2.11 -4.99
N PHE A 69 28.28 3.07 -5.75
CA PHE A 69 29.70 3.39 -5.78
C PHE A 69 29.93 4.91 -5.80
N CYS A 70 31.05 5.35 -5.23
CA CYS A 70 31.44 6.75 -5.25
C CYS A 70 31.89 7.19 -6.66
N ASP A 71 31.35 8.28 -7.18
CA ASP A 71 31.73 8.79 -8.52
C ASP A 71 33.15 9.33 -8.56
N GLY A 72 33.70 9.77 -7.43
CA GLY A 72 35.03 10.38 -7.34
C GLY A 72 36.16 9.36 -7.22
N CYS A 73 35.92 8.22 -6.58
CA CYS A 73 36.98 7.23 -6.33
C CYS A 73 36.58 5.78 -6.60
N GLY A 74 35.34 5.48 -6.98
CA GLY A 74 34.89 4.12 -7.24
C GLY A 74 34.67 3.25 -6.00
N GLU A 75 34.79 3.79 -4.78
CA GLU A 75 34.54 3.04 -3.54
C GLU A 75 33.13 2.45 -3.54
N VAL A 76 32.99 1.18 -3.16
CA VAL A 76 31.71 0.45 -3.23
C VAL A 76 31.05 0.49 -1.87
N SER A 77 29.79 0.91 -1.82
CA SER A 77 28.98 0.86 -0.62
C SER A 77 28.04 -0.35 -0.65
N MET A 78 27.92 -1.02 0.48
CA MET A 78 27.03 -2.15 0.66
C MET A 78 25.69 -1.67 1.23
N ALA A 79 24.60 -2.30 0.83
CA ALA A 79 23.32 -2.12 1.49
C ALA A 79 22.52 -3.43 1.51
N GLN A 80 21.55 -3.49 2.41
CA GLN A 80 20.57 -4.56 2.40
C GLN A 80 19.69 -4.46 1.15
N ASN A 81 19.53 -5.57 0.45
CA ASN A 81 18.60 -5.64 -0.66
C ASN A 81 17.16 -5.71 -0.14
N HIS A 82 16.29 -4.82 -0.61
CA HIS A 82 14.86 -4.82 -0.30
C HIS A 82 14.06 -5.34 -1.48
N CYS A 83 13.18 -6.33 -1.26
CA CYS A 83 12.42 -6.93 -2.35
C CYS A 83 11.18 -6.11 -2.77
N GLY A 84 10.83 -5.06 -2.02
CA GLY A 84 9.70 -4.16 -2.32
C GLY A 84 8.32 -4.85 -2.33
N ARG A 85 8.21 -6.09 -1.83
CA ARG A 85 6.96 -6.86 -1.86
C ARG A 85 6.06 -6.45 -0.71
N ARG A 86 4.79 -6.22 -1.01
CA ARG A 86 3.73 -5.97 -0.01
C ARG A 86 3.61 -7.05 1.07
N SER A 87 3.96 -8.30 0.76
CA SER A 87 3.89 -9.41 1.72
C SER A 87 5.10 -9.50 2.64
N CYS A 88 6.21 -8.84 2.30
CA CYS A 88 7.46 -9.00 3.02
C CYS A 88 7.45 -8.13 4.29
N PRO A 89 7.69 -8.70 5.47
CA PRO A 89 7.73 -7.94 6.72
C PRO A 89 8.80 -6.86 6.72
N HIS A 90 9.95 -7.10 6.06
CA HIS A 90 11.06 -6.14 5.98
C HIS A 90 10.91 -5.08 4.87
N CYS A 91 9.84 -5.13 4.08
CA CYS A 91 9.62 -4.16 2.99
C CYS A 91 8.23 -3.52 3.05
N VAL A 92 7.44 -3.80 4.09
CA VAL A 92 6.08 -3.25 4.20
C VAL A 92 6.09 -1.73 4.31
N GLY A 93 7.04 -1.16 5.06
CA GLY A 93 7.24 0.29 5.16
C GLY A 93 7.56 0.92 3.80
N LEU A 94 8.61 0.43 3.13
CA LEU A 94 9.01 0.87 1.79
C LEU A 94 7.87 0.75 0.78
N TRP A 95 7.18 -0.39 0.75
CA TRP A 95 6.05 -0.60 -0.16
C TRP A 95 4.89 0.37 0.10
N THR A 96 4.57 0.60 1.38
CA THR A 96 3.52 1.54 1.79
C THR A 96 3.89 2.96 1.39
N GLN A 97 5.15 3.36 1.62
CA GLN A 97 5.70 4.65 1.24
C GLN A 97 5.65 4.88 -0.28
N ASP A 98 6.17 3.94 -1.07
CA ASP A 98 6.16 4.02 -2.54
C ASP A 98 4.75 4.13 -3.10
N ARG A 99 3.80 3.36 -2.55
CA ARG A 99 2.40 3.44 -2.95
C ARG A 99 1.77 4.77 -2.57
N ALA A 100 2.08 5.31 -1.39
CA ALA A 100 1.62 6.63 -0.97
C ALA A 100 2.16 7.73 -1.88
N ILE A 101 3.45 7.69 -2.25
CA ILE A 101 4.05 8.61 -3.22
C ILE A 101 3.31 8.53 -4.55
N GLY A 102 3.23 7.33 -5.15
CA GLY A 102 2.64 7.15 -6.48
C GLY A 102 1.16 7.57 -6.56
N ILE A 103 0.36 7.20 -5.56
CA ILE A 103 -1.05 7.60 -5.48
C ILE A 103 -1.18 9.11 -5.29
N THR A 104 -0.42 9.70 -4.36
CA THR A 104 -0.49 11.14 -4.07
C THR A 104 -0.07 11.96 -5.28
N LYS A 105 1.01 11.57 -5.97
CA LYS A 105 1.47 12.23 -7.20
C LYS A 105 0.36 12.27 -8.24
N ARG A 106 -0.27 11.13 -8.53
CA ARG A 106 -1.30 11.03 -9.56
C ARG A 106 -2.56 11.81 -9.19
N LEU A 107 -3.01 11.73 -7.93
CA LEU A 107 -4.14 12.53 -7.44
C LEU A 107 -3.82 14.02 -7.51
N SER A 108 -2.61 14.43 -7.12
CA SER A 108 -2.18 15.83 -7.14
C SER A 108 -2.05 16.36 -8.56
N ALA A 109 -1.54 15.55 -9.48
CA ALA A 109 -1.51 15.87 -10.90
C ALA A 109 -2.94 16.09 -11.43
N ALA A 110 -3.87 15.19 -11.09
CA ALA A 110 -5.28 15.33 -11.46
C ALA A 110 -5.91 16.61 -10.85
N ARG A 111 -5.61 16.96 -9.60
CA ARG A 111 -6.05 18.22 -8.98
C ARG A 111 -5.43 19.45 -9.64
N HIS A 112 -4.24 19.32 -10.23
CA HIS A 112 -3.53 20.43 -10.85
C HIS A 112 -4.11 20.81 -12.22
N VAL A 113 -4.47 19.81 -13.04
CA VAL A 113 -5.04 20.02 -14.38
C VAL A 113 -6.44 20.62 -14.34
N GLU A 114 -7.14 20.46 -13.24
CA GLU A 114 -8.46 21.04 -13.01
C GLU A 114 -8.42 22.55 -12.85
N GLU A 115 -9.51 23.19 -13.28
CA GLU A 115 -9.73 24.62 -13.10
C GLU A 115 -9.62 25.01 -11.62
N PRO A 116 -8.92 26.12 -11.28
CA PRO A 116 -8.81 26.57 -9.91
C PRO A 116 -10.17 26.73 -9.23
N GLY A 117 -10.38 26.02 -8.13
CA GLY A 117 -11.62 26.09 -7.36
C GLY A 117 -12.10 24.71 -6.90
N ILE A 118 -13.42 24.53 -6.91
CA ILE A 118 -14.09 23.36 -6.36
C ILE A 118 -13.80 22.07 -7.14
N ASP A 119 -13.42 22.16 -8.41
CA ASP A 119 -13.13 20.98 -9.25
C ASP A 119 -11.85 20.25 -8.82
N ARG A 120 -10.94 20.96 -8.13
CA ARG A 120 -9.72 20.42 -7.50
C ARG A 120 -9.97 19.72 -6.16
N ARG A 121 -11.20 19.75 -5.66
CA ARG A 121 -11.55 19.14 -4.38
C ARG A 121 -11.40 17.63 -4.48
N ALA A 122 -10.70 17.06 -3.50
CA ALA A 122 -10.60 15.62 -3.32
C ALA A 122 -11.32 15.23 -2.02
N VAL A 123 -11.91 14.04 -2.01
CA VAL A 123 -12.61 13.47 -0.85
C VAL A 123 -12.07 12.08 -0.53
N HIS A 124 -12.27 11.66 0.70
CA HIS A 124 -12.08 10.29 1.17
C HIS A 124 -13.44 9.73 1.58
N ALA A 125 -13.86 8.65 0.91
CA ALA A 125 -15.13 7.99 1.16
C ALA A 125 -14.92 6.49 1.34
N VAL A 126 -15.93 5.81 1.88
CA VAL A 126 -15.98 4.36 2.08
C VAL A 126 -17.26 3.84 1.47
N MET A 127 -17.12 2.84 0.61
CA MET A 127 -18.24 2.06 0.10
C MET A 127 -18.25 0.74 0.86
N SER A 128 -19.24 0.55 1.73
CA SER A 128 -19.35 -0.65 2.55
C SER A 128 -20.41 -1.58 1.97
N SER A 129 -20.07 -2.86 1.84
CA SER A 129 -21.02 -3.88 1.42
C SER A 129 -21.90 -4.32 2.59
N PRO A 130 -23.12 -4.86 2.33
CA PRO A 130 -23.92 -5.52 3.36
C PRO A 130 -23.15 -6.64 4.06
N GLU A 131 -23.47 -6.90 5.32
CA GLU A 131 -22.86 -8.00 6.08
C GLU A 131 -23.00 -9.35 5.37
N GLY A 132 -21.95 -10.16 5.41
CA GLY A 132 -21.95 -11.50 4.83
C GLY A 132 -22.05 -11.56 3.30
N SER A 133 -22.26 -10.42 2.61
CA SER A 133 -22.46 -10.40 1.15
C SER A 133 -21.17 -10.67 0.36
N ILE A 134 -20.01 -10.46 0.98
CA ILE A 134 -18.70 -10.69 0.38
C ILE A 134 -18.08 -11.93 1.05
N SER A 135 -18.26 -13.09 0.42
CA SER A 135 -17.87 -14.39 0.98
C SER A 135 -16.78 -15.11 0.17
N SER A 136 -16.64 -14.72 -1.11
CA SER A 136 -15.69 -15.29 -2.07
C SER A 136 -14.77 -14.23 -2.67
N LEU A 137 -13.69 -14.68 -3.31
CA LEU A 137 -12.79 -13.77 -4.03
C LEU A 137 -13.49 -13.07 -5.21
N ASN A 138 -14.43 -13.74 -5.86
CA ASN A 138 -15.22 -13.12 -6.93
C ASN A 138 -16.08 -11.98 -6.39
N ASP A 139 -16.70 -12.17 -5.21
CA ASP A 139 -17.49 -11.12 -4.57
C ASP A 139 -16.63 -9.89 -4.26
N VAL A 140 -15.37 -10.06 -3.83
CA VAL A 140 -14.44 -8.93 -3.65
C VAL A 140 -14.20 -8.19 -4.96
N TYR A 141 -13.99 -8.92 -6.06
CA TYR A 141 -13.73 -8.28 -7.34
C TYR A 141 -14.96 -7.62 -7.97
N ASP A 142 -16.14 -8.18 -7.75
CA ASP A 142 -17.41 -7.55 -8.13
C ASP A 142 -17.74 -6.36 -7.22
N GLY A 143 -17.35 -6.42 -5.95
CA GLY A 143 -17.48 -5.32 -5.01
C GLY A 143 -16.71 -4.07 -5.43
N PHE A 144 -15.53 -4.20 -6.05
CA PHE A 144 -14.86 -3.05 -6.68
C PHE A 144 -15.74 -2.36 -7.73
N ARG A 145 -16.43 -3.14 -8.59
CA ARG A 145 -17.30 -2.57 -9.64
C ARG A 145 -18.49 -1.83 -9.02
N THR A 146 -19.07 -2.42 -7.98
CA THR A 146 -20.15 -1.77 -7.22
C THR A 146 -19.68 -0.51 -6.53
N ALA A 147 -18.51 -0.54 -5.89
CA ALA A 147 -17.90 0.63 -5.24
C ALA A 147 -17.64 1.77 -6.24
N TYR A 148 -17.16 1.48 -7.46
CA TYR A 148 -16.96 2.52 -8.48
C TYR A 148 -18.27 3.16 -8.90
N ARG A 149 -19.28 2.33 -9.21
CA ARG A 149 -20.59 2.82 -9.61
C ARG A 149 -21.20 3.71 -8.52
N LEU A 150 -21.14 3.27 -7.27
CA LEU A 150 -21.65 4.03 -6.13
C LEU A 150 -20.86 5.34 -5.93
N ALA A 151 -19.53 5.29 -6.04
CA ALA A 151 -18.69 6.48 -5.98
C ALA A 151 -19.06 7.51 -7.05
N GLU A 152 -19.27 7.07 -8.30
CA GLU A 152 -19.70 7.91 -9.42
C GLU A 152 -21.11 8.48 -9.20
N GLU A 153 -22.06 7.66 -8.74
CA GLU A 153 -23.41 8.07 -8.35
C GLU A 153 -23.39 9.16 -7.26
N LYS A 154 -22.43 9.07 -6.32
CA LYS A 154 -22.21 10.07 -5.25
C LYS A 154 -21.37 11.27 -5.66
N GLY A 155 -20.97 11.37 -6.92
CA GLY A 155 -20.29 12.56 -7.47
C GLY A 155 -18.76 12.49 -7.47
N ILE A 156 -18.15 11.33 -7.20
CA ILE A 156 -16.71 11.12 -7.41
C ILE A 156 -16.47 10.81 -8.89
N ARG A 157 -15.77 11.72 -9.59
CA ARG A 157 -15.55 11.64 -11.04
C ARG A 157 -14.47 10.64 -11.44
N GLY A 158 -13.55 10.39 -10.52
CA GLY A 158 -12.45 9.45 -10.69
C GLY A 158 -11.51 9.50 -9.50
N GLY A 159 -10.79 8.41 -9.28
CA GLY A 159 -9.94 8.27 -8.12
C GLY A 159 -9.25 6.93 -8.05
N VAL A 160 -8.76 6.64 -6.86
CA VAL A 160 -8.21 5.35 -6.47
C VAL A 160 -9.15 4.70 -5.46
N THR A 161 -9.29 3.39 -5.58
CA THR A 161 -9.99 2.54 -4.62
C THR A 161 -9.01 1.57 -3.99
N VAL A 162 -9.04 1.48 -2.66
CA VAL A 162 -8.25 0.55 -1.85
C VAL A 162 -9.19 -0.38 -1.12
N PHE A 163 -8.99 -1.69 -1.28
CA PHE A 163 -9.80 -2.71 -0.62
C PHE A 163 -9.29 -3.03 0.79
N HIS A 164 -10.20 -3.05 1.75
CA HIS A 164 -9.97 -3.52 3.12
C HIS A 164 -10.97 -4.61 3.45
N GLY A 165 -10.46 -5.79 3.80
CA GLY A 165 -11.28 -6.94 4.18
C GLY A 165 -11.63 -6.97 5.67
N TYR A 166 -10.90 -6.22 6.48
CA TYR A 166 -10.92 -6.37 7.93
C TYR A 166 -11.21 -5.05 8.64
N ARG A 167 -12.01 -5.13 9.71
CA ARG A 167 -12.19 -4.07 10.69
C ARG A 167 -11.63 -4.50 12.03
N VAL A 168 -11.21 -3.53 12.82
CA VAL A 168 -10.74 -3.73 14.19
C VAL A 168 -11.96 -3.92 15.09
N LYS A 169 -11.95 -4.92 15.98
CA LYS A 169 -13.05 -5.17 16.93
C LYS A 169 -13.25 -3.98 17.88
N ASP A 170 -14.47 -3.77 18.37
CA ASP A 170 -14.80 -2.55 19.10
C ASP A 170 -14.04 -2.45 20.43
N TRP A 171 -13.92 -3.57 21.15
CA TRP A 171 -13.14 -3.63 22.39
C TRP A 171 -11.64 -3.30 22.17
N VAL A 172 -11.09 -3.65 21.00
CA VAL A 172 -9.70 -3.32 20.63
C VAL A 172 -9.57 -1.82 20.32
N GLN A 173 -10.57 -1.23 19.66
CA GLN A 173 -10.60 0.21 19.42
C GLN A 173 -10.68 0.99 20.73
N ASP A 174 -11.48 0.52 21.68
CA ASP A 174 -11.62 1.15 22.99
C ASP A 174 -10.34 1.06 23.81
N GLU A 175 -9.65 -0.08 23.79
CA GLU A 175 -8.32 -0.23 24.37
C GLU A 175 -7.33 0.78 23.77
N TYR A 176 -7.21 0.82 22.44
CA TYR A 176 -6.33 1.77 21.74
C TYR A 176 -6.62 3.23 22.12
N ARG A 177 -7.90 3.63 22.18
CA ARG A 177 -8.31 4.99 22.58
C ARG A 177 -7.94 5.29 24.04
N SER A 178 -8.00 4.29 24.91
CA SER A 178 -7.67 4.44 26.34
C SER A 178 -6.17 4.59 26.60
N GLU A 179 -5.34 4.05 25.72
CA GLU A 179 -3.88 4.10 25.84
C GLU A 179 -3.25 5.38 25.29
N ASP A 180 -4.02 6.24 24.62
CA ASP A 180 -3.59 7.54 24.05
C ASP A 180 -2.27 7.43 23.24
N ARG A 181 -2.23 6.46 22.32
CA ARG A 181 -1.03 6.18 21.52
C ARG A 181 -0.83 7.23 20.43
N PRO A 182 0.42 7.66 20.18
CA PRO A 182 0.72 8.67 19.16
C PRO A 182 0.67 8.14 17.72
N MET A 183 0.53 6.83 17.53
CA MET A 183 0.51 6.13 16.24
C MET A 183 -0.88 5.64 15.88
N GLY A 184 -1.14 5.33 14.60
CA GLY A 184 -2.43 4.80 14.17
C GLY A 184 -2.73 3.38 14.69
N ILE A 185 -4.01 3.06 14.87
CA ILE A 185 -4.48 1.78 15.44
C ILE A 185 -3.94 0.54 14.72
N TRP A 186 -3.76 0.60 13.40
CA TRP A 186 -3.20 -0.52 12.64
C TRP A 186 -1.71 -0.72 12.85
N HIS A 187 -0.94 0.34 13.09
CA HIS A 187 0.48 0.22 13.45
C HIS A 187 0.60 -0.37 14.86
N TRP A 188 -0.16 0.17 15.82
CA TRP A 188 -0.25 -0.38 17.18
C TRP A 188 -0.64 -1.87 17.18
N LEU A 189 -1.63 -2.26 16.38
CA LEU A 189 -2.08 -3.64 16.23
C LEU A 189 -1.01 -4.59 15.71
N MET A 190 -0.16 -4.13 14.81
CA MET A 190 0.79 -4.98 14.09
C MET A 190 2.13 -5.08 14.82
N ASP A 191 2.53 -4.00 15.49
CA ASP A 191 3.89 -3.85 16.01
C ASP A 191 3.95 -3.91 17.54
N GLU A 192 2.89 -3.52 18.25
CA GLU A 192 2.87 -3.55 19.72
C GLU A 192 2.07 -4.72 20.31
N ARG A 193 1.08 -5.26 19.59
CA ARG A 193 0.23 -6.32 20.12
C ARG A 193 0.88 -7.70 19.99
N PRO A 194 0.92 -8.50 21.08
CA PRO A 194 1.43 -9.87 21.02
C PRO A 194 0.45 -10.84 20.34
N GLU A 195 -0.85 -10.51 20.28
CA GLU A 195 -1.85 -11.33 19.63
C GLU A 195 -1.78 -11.21 18.10
N SER A 196 -2.21 -12.27 17.40
CA SER A 196 -2.34 -12.17 15.95
C SER A 196 -3.42 -11.15 15.59
N TRP A 197 -3.15 -10.30 14.58
CA TRP A 197 -4.13 -9.36 14.02
C TRP A 197 -5.48 -10.04 13.68
N ARG A 198 -5.46 -11.32 13.29
CA ARG A 198 -6.69 -12.10 13.00
C ARG A 198 -7.61 -12.28 14.21
N GLN A 199 -7.07 -12.25 15.43
CA GLN A 199 -7.85 -12.34 16.67
C GLN A 199 -8.46 -10.99 17.05
N LEU A 200 -7.79 -9.90 16.66
CA LEU A 200 -8.13 -8.51 17.00
C LEU A 200 -9.02 -7.84 15.95
N THR A 201 -9.26 -8.54 14.84
CA THR A 201 -10.06 -8.04 13.71
C THR A 201 -11.19 -9.02 13.37
N TYR A 202 -12.12 -8.56 12.53
CA TYR A 202 -13.18 -9.38 11.96
C TYR A 202 -13.36 -9.05 10.47
N TRP A 203 -13.84 -10.02 9.70
CA TRP A 203 -14.09 -9.86 8.27
C TRP A 203 -15.28 -8.93 8.04
N SER A 204 -15.01 -7.73 7.53
CA SER A 204 -16.01 -6.72 7.18
C SER A 204 -15.54 -5.93 5.96
N PRO A 205 -15.71 -6.48 4.75
CA PRO A 205 -15.19 -5.89 3.53
C PRO A 205 -15.74 -4.50 3.22
N HIS A 206 -14.85 -3.58 2.89
CA HIS A 206 -15.17 -2.22 2.49
C HIS A 206 -14.12 -1.64 1.54
N TYR A 207 -14.50 -0.62 0.80
CA TYR A 207 -13.70 -0.04 -0.28
C TYR A 207 -13.50 1.44 -0.01
N HIS A 208 -12.29 1.82 0.37
CA HIS A 208 -11.93 3.22 0.51
C HIS A 208 -11.72 3.83 -0.86
N VAL A 209 -12.32 4.99 -1.09
CA VAL A 209 -12.21 5.75 -2.33
C VAL A 209 -11.58 7.11 -2.01
N VAL A 210 -10.51 7.44 -2.72
CA VAL A 210 -9.88 8.76 -2.70
C VAL A 210 -9.95 9.32 -4.11
N GLY A 211 -10.69 10.40 -4.32
CA GLY A 211 -10.97 10.88 -5.67
C GLY A 211 -11.44 12.32 -5.77
N LEU A 212 -11.50 12.84 -7.00
CA LEU A 212 -11.97 14.18 -7.30
C LEU A 212 -13.49 14.25 -7.19
N CYS A 213 -13.99 15.21 -6.42
CA CYS A 213 -15.39 15.31 -6.10
C CYS A 213 -15.75 16.74 -5.69
N ARG A 214 -16.70 17.36 -6.39
CA ARG A 214 -17.17 18.72 -6.07
C ARG A 214 -18.05 18.70 -4.83
N ASP A 215 -19.01 17.77 -4.83
CA ASP A 215 -19.92 17.52 -3.73
C ASP A 215 -20.18 16.02 -3.63
N PHE A 216 -20.22 15.52 -2.40
CA PHE A 216 -20.39 14.10 -2.13
C PHE A 216 -21.68 13.91 -1.34
N ASP A 217 -22.64 13.26 -1.99
CA ASP A 217 -23.96 12.97 -1.44
C ASP A 217 -23.90 11.71 -0.57
N ALA A 218 -23.45 11.87 0.67
CA ALA A 218 -23.30 10.75 1.60
C ALA A 218 -24.66 10.12 1.94
N ASP A 219 -24.66 8.80 2.06
CA ASP A 219 -25.79 8.06 2.55
C ASP A 219 -25.95 8.24 4.05
N ASP A 220 -27.20 8.21 4.52
CA ASP A 220 -27.50 7.99 5.93
C ASP A 220 -27.34 6.49 6.22
N PRO A 221 -26.30 6.08 6.98
CA PRO A 221 -26.09 4.67 7.28
C PRO A 221 -27.27 4.07 8.07
N ASP A 222 -28.00 4.88 8.83
CA ASP A 222 -29.10 4.44 9.70
C ASP A 222 -30.40 4.16 8.92
N GLU A 223 -30.52 4.71 7.72
CA GLU A 223 -31.74 4.62 6.90
C GLU A 223 -31.58 3.67 5.70
N GLN A 224 -30.40 3.10 5.46
CA GLN A 224 -30.13 2.32 4.25
C GLN A 224 -29.98 0.82 4.47
N GLU A 225 -30.83 0.07 3.77
CA GLU A 225 -30.63 -1.35 3.51
C GLU A 225 -29.72 -1.52 2.28
N GLY A 226 -28.52 -2.07 2.46
CA GLY A 226 -27.67 -2.44 1.34
C GLY A 226 -26.23 -1.92 1.41
N TRP A 227 -25.72 -1.51 0.25
CA TRP A 227 -24.41 -0.84 0.17
C TRP A 227 -24.53 0.58 0.68
N VAL A 228 -23.58 1.02 1.49
CA VAL A 228 -23.58 2.36 2.10
C VAL A 228 -22.37 3.15 1.61
N ALA A 229 -22.59 4.36 1.09
CA ALA A 229 -21.56 5.32 0.75
C ALA A 229 -21.39 6.35 1.87
N HIS A 230 -20.36 6.17 2.69
CA HIS A 230 -20.06 7.08 3.79
C HIS A 230 -18.86 7.96 3.44
N ARG A 231 -18.95 9.25 3.75
CA ARG A 231 -17.82 10.17 3.62
C ARG A 231 -17.05 10.22 4.93
N ILE A 232 -15.74 10.06 4.88
CA ILE A 232 -14.91 10.14 6.09
C ILE A 232 -14.64 11.62 6.39
N ASP A 233 -15.26 12.10 7.46
CA ASP A 233 -15.03 13.44 7.97
C ASP A 233 -13.83 13.44 8.94
N ARG A 234 -12.94 14.43 8.82
CA ARG A 234 -11.88 14.65 9.82
C ARG A 234 -12.41 15.41 11.03
N GLN A 235 -11.74 15.23 12.18
CA GLN A 235 -11.98 16.00 13.39
C GLN A 235 -12.13 17.50 13.06
N GLY A 236 -13.24 18.09 13.52
CA GLY A 236 -13.64 19.47 13.17
C GLY A 236 -14.60 19.59 11.98
N GLY A 237 -15.18 18.49 11.48
CA GLY A 237 -16.23 18.51 10.47
C GLY A 237 -15.74 18.88 9.06
N ARG A 238 -14.44 18.75 8.79
CA ARG A 238 -13.89 18.94 7.45
C ARG A 238 -14.01 17.63 6.68
N SER A 239 -14.94 17.63 5.73
CA SER A 239 -15.33 16.50 4.89
C SER A 239 -14.43 16.22 3.69
N ALA A 240 -13.32 16.94 3.57
CA ALA A 240 -12.44 16.91 2.41
C ALA A 240 -11.01 17.21 2.81
N PHE A 241 -10.08 16.82 1.94
CA PHE A 241 -8.70 17.28 2.04
C PHE A 241 -8.65 18.81 1.96
N LYS A 242 -7.60 19.41 2.54
CA LYS A 242 -7.24 20.81 2.39
C LYS A 242 -7.33 21.21 0.91
N PRO A 243 -7.83 22.43 0.62
CA PRO A 243 -7.84 22.94 -0.74
C PRO A 243 -6.44 22.87 -1.37
N TYR A 244 -6.37 22.46 -2.63
CA TYR A 244 -5.11 22.43 -3.36
C TYR A 244 -4.88 23.77 -4.03
N THR A 245 -3.86 24.48 -3.55
CA THR A 245 -3.54 25.85 -3.98
C THR A 245 -2.46 25.90 -5.06
N GLY A 246 -1.71 24.81 -5.30
CA GLY A 246 -0.75 24.73 -6.40
C GLY A 246 0.35 23.68 -6.21
N LEU A 247 1.33 23.68 -7.12
CA LEU A 247 2.38 22.65 -7.24
C LEU A 247 3.31 22.50 -6.03
N ARG A 248 3.33 23.49 -5.12
CA ARG A 248 4.22 23.50 -3.94
C ARG A 248 3.43 23.48 -2.63
N ASP A 249 2.16 23.08 -2.69
CA ASP A 249 1.27 23.02 -1.55
C ASP A 249 1.55 21.77 -0.69
N LYS A 250 2.61 21.86 0.12
CA LYS A 250 3.05 20.76 1.00
C LYS A 250 1.96 20.31 1.97
N ASP A 251 1.20 21.26 2.52
CA ASP A 251 0.08 20.99 3.42
C ASP A 251 -1.01 20.12 2.77
N SER A 252 -1.33 20.39 1.50
CA SER A 252 -2.27 19.56 0.75
C SER A 252 -1.68 18.19 0.41
N TYR A 253 -0.36 18.08 0.20
CA TYR A 253 0.28 16.80 -0.08
C TYR A 253 0.34 15.93 1.17
N ASP A 254 0.76 16.50 2.30
CA ASP A 254 0.83 15.86 3.61
C ASP A 254 -0.48 15.18 3.97
N GLU A 255 -1.60 15.87 3.79
CA GLU A 255 -2.89 15.28 4.11
C GLU A 255 -3.27 14.08 3.22
N VAL A 256 -2.89 14.08 1.94
CA VAL A 256 -3.16 12.96 1.03
C VAL A 256 -2.18 11.83 1.32
N VAL A 257 -0.90 12.12 1.53
CA VAL A 257 0.13 11.15 1.92
C VAL A 257 -0.28 10.44 3.20
N GLY A 258 -0.63 11.17 4.26
CA GLY A 258 -1.02 10.60 5.55
C GLY A 258 -2.23 9.68 5.43
N THR A 259 -3.27 10.10 4.70
CA THR A 259 -4.44 9.24 4.45
C THR A 259 -4.05 8.00 3.65
N VAL A 260 -3.29 8.14 2.56
CA VAL A 260 -2.92 6.99 1.73
C VAL A 260 -2.01 6.04 2.48
N ARG A 261 -1.00 6.53 3.23
CA ARG A 261 -0.15 5.70 4.10
C ARG A 261 -1.00 4.89 5.08
N TYR A 262 -1.95 5.55 5.75
CA TYR A 262 -2.86 4.87 6.65
C TYR A 262 -3.66 3.78 5.93
N LEU A 263 -4.24 4.06 4.75
CA LEU A 263 -4.98 3.05 3.99
C LEU A 263 -4.07 1.90 3.53
N MET A 264 -2.84 2.20 3.15
CA MET A 264 -1.89 1.22 2.63
C MET A 264 -1.33 0.32 3.74
N SER A 265 -1.25 0.78 5.00
CA SER A 265 -0.74 -0.03 6.12
C SER A 265 -1.54 -1.31 6.39
N HIS A 266 -2.81 -1.34 5.98
CA HIS A 266 -3.72 -2.48 6.15
C HIS A 266 -4.50 -2.82 4.86
N ALA A 267 -3.96 -2.42 3.70
CA ALA A 267 -4.53 -2.77 2.41
C ALA A 267 -4.59 -4.30 2.24
N THR A 268 -5.81 -4.84 2.09
CA THR A 268 -6.03 -6.29 2.07
C THR A 268 -5.82 -6.84 0.67
N PHE A 269 -5.07 -7.95 0.54
CA PHE A 269 -4.79 -8.57 -0.76
C PHE A 269 -4.83 -10.08 -0.73
N GLU A 270 -5.07 -10.68 -1.90
CA GLU A 270 -5.00 -12.13 -2.11
C GLU A 270 -3.53 -12.60 -2.10
N SER A 271 -3.19 -13.45 -1.13
CA SER A 271 -1.83 -13.98 -0.96
C SER A 271 -1.40 -14.82 -2.17
N GLY A 272 -0.11 -14.79 -2.52
CA GLY A 272 0.44 -15.58 -3.63
C GLY A 272 0.00 -15.16 -5.04
N THR A 273 -0.74 -14.05 -5.19
CA THR A 273 -1.14 -13.53 -6.52
C THR A 273 -0.58 -12.14 -6.80
N SER A 274 -0.54 -11.77 -8.08
CA SER A 274 -0.19 -10.42 -8.53
C SER A 274 -1.36 -9.45 -8.56
N LYS A 275 -2.57 -9.89 -8.19
CA LYS A 275 -3.76 -9.03 -8.23
C LYS A 275 -3.56 -7.86 -7.26
N ASP A 276 -3.91 -6.66 -7.72
CA ASP A 276 -3.73 -5.44 -6.96
C ASP A 276 -4.96 -5.16 -6.07
N CYS A 277 -4.70 -4.73 -4.84
CA CYS A 277 -5.68 -4.23 -3.88
C CYS A 277 -5.99 -2.75 -4.08
N VAL A 278 -5.21 -2.09 -4.95
CA VAL A 278 -5.35 -0.69 -5.35
C VAL A 278 -5.80 -0.64 -6.81
N ARG A 279 -6.85 0.13 -7.12
CA ARG A 279 -7.38 0.26 -8.47
C ARG A 279 -7.80 1.69 -8.81
N TRP A 280 -7.43 2.15 -9.99
CA TRP A 280 -7.85 3.44 -10.52
C TRP A 280 -9.14 3.34 -11.33
N PHE A 281 -10.04 4.30 -11.21
CA PHE A 281 -11.34 4.32 -11.90
C PHE A 281 -11.75 5.74 -12.33
N GLY A 282 -12.87 5.81 -13.06
CA GLY A 282 -13.45 7.07 -13.54
C GLY A 282 -12.52 7.80 -14.50
N GLU A 283 -12.43 9.12 -14.36
CA GLU A 283 -11.51 9.99 -15.11
C GLU A 283 -10.03 9.68 -14.82
N LEU A 284 -9.71 9.19 -13.62
CA LEU A 284 -8.35 8.90 -13.19
C LEU A 284 -7.90 7.45 -13.48
N ALA A 285 -8.71 6.67 -14.21
CA ALA A 285 -8.32 5.35 -14.68
C ALA A 285 -6.98 5.39 -15.46
N THR A 286 -6.14 4.37 -15.32
CA THR A 286 -4.79 4.34 -15.95
C THR A 286 -4.82 4.44 -17.47
N THR A 287 -5.93 4.08 -18.09
CA THR A 287 -6.15 4.19 -19.54
C THR A 287 -6.71 5.53 -19.99
N LYS A 288 -7.10 6.42 -19.08
CA LYS A 288 -7.74 7.71 -19.39
C LYS A 288 -6.93 8.92 -18.96
N PHE A 289 -6.16 8.81 -17.88
CA PHE A 289 -5.34 9.90 -17.36
C PHE A 289 -3.87 9.48 -17.34
N ILE A 290 -3.02 10.19 -18.09
CA ILE A 290 -1.59 9.94 -18.15
C ILE A 290 -0.92 11.25 -17.72
N PRO A 291 -0.43 11.35 -16.46
CA PRO A 291 0.10 12.61 -15.92
C PRO A 291 1.14 13.29 -16.83
N ASP A 292 2.01 12.49 -17.45
CA ASP A 292 3.08 12.98 -18.32
C ASP A 292 2.56 13.56 -19.65
N GLU A 293 1.34 13.22 -20.07
CA GLU A 293 0.68 13.80 -21.24
C GLU A 293 -0.15 15.05 -20.88
N GLU A 294 -0.67 15.09 -19.66
CA GLU A 294 -1.60 16.13 -19.19
C GLU A 294 -0.89 17.33 -18.54
N LEU A 295 0.31 17.12 -18.02
CA LEU A 295 1.13 18.16 -17.40
C LEU A 295 2.37 18.45 -18.24
N SER A 296 2.89 19.69 -18.12
CA SER A 296 4.26 19.97 -18.58
C SER A 296 5.25 19.12 -17.76
N GLU A 297 6.32 18.62 -18.39
CA GLU A 297 7.38 17.81 -17.77
C GLU A 297 7.81 18.36 -16.40
N GLY A 298 8.18 19.64 -16.31
CA GLY A 298 8.61 20.26 -15.05
C GLY A 298 7.54 20.42 -13.96
N SER A 299 6.25 20.28 -14.27
CA SER A 299 5.18 20.36 -13.25
C SER A 299 5.04 19.05 -12.51
N TYR A 300 5.15 17.91 -13.21
CA TYR A 300 5.03 16.61 -12.57
C TYR A 300 6.25 16.28 -11.70
N ASP A 301 7.45 16.70 -12.12
CA ASP A 301 8.67 16.60 -11.32
C ASP A 301 8.60 17.44 -10.04
N VAL A 302 8.00 18.64 -10.11
CA VAL A 302 7.78 19.46 -8.91
C VAL A 302 6.82 18.79 -7.94
N ILE A 303 5.77 18.12 -8.45
CA ILE A 303 4.86 17.33 -7.62
C ILE A 303 5.61 16.15 -6.98
N ASP A 304 6.38 15.38 -7.76
CA ASP A 304 7.18 14.25 -7.26
C ASP A 304 8.07 14.68 -6.10
N ARG A 305 8.88 15.72 -6.33
CA ARG A 305 9.79 16.25 -5.32
C ARG A 305 9.06 16.74 -4.07
N CYS A 306 7.98 17.50 -4.21
CA CYS A 306 7.24 17.99 -3.04
C CYS A 306 6.57 16.85 -2.25
N VAL A 307 6.10 15.80 -2.93
CA VAL A 307 5.51 14.62 -2.28
C VAL A 307 6.56 13.81 -1.53
N ARG A 308 7.76 13.63 -2.11
CA ARG A 308 8.90 12.98 -1.46
C ARG A 308 9.37 13.74 -0.23
N GLU A 309 9.55 15.05 -0.34
CA GLU A 309 9.91 15.92 0.78
C GLU A 309 8.91 15.81 1.95
N VAL A 310 7.61 15.66 1.65
CA VAL A 310 6.56 15.47 2.68
C VAL A 310 6.63 14.07 3.30
N VAL A 311 6.93 13.06 2.49
CA VAL A 311 7.06 11.67 2.92
C VAL A 311 8.28 11.50 3.84
N GLU A 312 9.40 12.15 3.52
CA GLU A 312 10.64 12.13 4.30
C GLU A 312 10.54 12.98 5.58
N ALA A 313 9.83 14.12 5.53
CA ALA A 313 9.63 14.98 6.69
C ALA A 313 8.54 14.50 7.67
N GLY A 314 7.86 13.38 7.36
CA GLY A 314 6.84 12.80 8.23
C GLY A 314 7.41 12.37 9.58
N PRO A 315 6.56 12.02 10.58
CA PRO A 315 7.06 11.37 11.78
C PRO A 315 7.92 10.19 11.36
N ASP A 316 9.10 10.10 11.97
CA ASP A 316 10.02 8.98 11.83
C ASP A 316 9.32 7.75 12.43
N ASP A 317 8.44 7.15 11.63
CA ASP A 317 7.76 5.91 11.92
C ASP A 317 8.88 4.86 11.91
N GLY A 318 9.51 4.64 13.07
CA GLY A 318 10.82 4.00 13.29
C GLY A 318 11.07 2.58 12.74
N ASP A 319 10.30 2.14 11.75
CA ASP A 319 10.54 1.01 10.85
C ASP A 319 10.96 1.45 9.44
N GLY A 320 11.21 2.75 9.24
CA GLY A 320 11.82 3.25 8.03
C GLY A 320 13.24 2.72 7.90
N ALA A 321 13.43 1.77 7.00
CA ALA A 321 14.62 1.75 6.13
C ALA A 321 14.59 3.00 5.23
N GLY A 322 14.41 4.17 5.84
CA GLY A 322 14.84 5.43 5.26
C GLY A 322 16.32 5.24 5.12
N VAL A 323 16.75 5.05 3.88
CA VAL A 323 18.08 5.50 3.51
C VAL A 323 17.99 6.99 3.82
N GLU A 324 18.42 7.38 5.02
CA GLU A 324 18.77 8.77 5.25
C GLU A 324 19.73 9.05 4.09
N GLU A 325 19.32 9.91 3.16
CA GLU A 325 20.27 10.62 2.31
C GLU A 325 21.03 11.58 3.24
N ASP A 326 21.68 11.02 4.27
CA ASP A 326 22.86 11.62 4.80
C ASP A 326 23.78 11.69 3.59
N ASP A 327 24.11 12.91 3.20
CA ASP A 327 25.18 13.25 2.27
C ASP A 327 26.51 12.76 2.89
N ASP A 328 26.61 11.44 3.11
CA ASP A 328 27.75 10.75 3.68
C ASP A 328 28.85 10.85 2.66
N GLU A 329 29.64 11.91 2.82
CA GLU A 329 30.90 12.14 2.16
C GLU A 329 31.66 10.81 2.14
N CYS A 330 32.03 10.36 0.94
CA CYS A 330 32.78 9.12 0.78
C CYS A 330 34.03 9.16 1.68
N GLU A 331 34.13 8.23 2.63
CA GLU A 331 35.21 8.23 3.62
C GLU A 331 36.62 8.22 3.00
N ASN A 332 36.74 7.67 1.78
CA ASN A 332 38.00 7.57 1.07
C ASN A 332 38.42 8.89 0.36
N CYS A 333 37.47 9.66 -0.18
CA CYS A 333 37.80 10.82 -1.04
C CYS A 333 37.04 12.12 -0.75
N GLY A 334 36.05 12.10 0.14
CA GLY A 334 35.20 13.25 0.50
C GLY A 334 34.16 13.63 -0.56
N SER A 335 33.98 12.84 -1.63
CA SER A 335 32.92 13.08 -2.61
C SER A 335 31.55 12.77 -2.02
N THR A 336 30.59 13.68 -2.20
CA THR A 336 29.18 13.46 -1.87
C THR A 336 28.41 12.78 -3.01
N SER A 337 29.03 12.66 -4.19
CA SER A 337 28.40 12.04 -5.36
C SER A 337 28.60 10.52 -5.34
N LYS A 338 27.48 9.80 -5.30
CA LYS A 338 27.40 8.34 -5.42
C LYS A 338 26.43 7.99 -6.55
N SER A 339 26.75 6.92 -7.28
CA SER A 339 25.89 6.36 -8.32
C SER A 339 25.45 4.94 -7.93
N PRO A 340 24.24 4.51 -8.34
CA PRO A 340 23.80 3.12 -8.16
C PRO A 340 24.78 2.14 -8.81
N ILE A 341 24.97 0.97 -8.20
CA ILE A 341 25.90 -0.05 -8.72
C ILE A 341 25.60 -0.46 -10.17
N TRP A 342 24.35 -0.34 -10.61
CA TRP A 342 23.93 -0.67 -11.98
C TRP A 342 24.57 0.24 -13.04
N ASP A 343 24.96 1.47 -12.67
CA ASP A 343 25.60 2.43 -13.55
C ASP A 343 27.13 2.23 -13.64
N ALA A 344 27.70 1.37 -12.79
CA ALA A 344 29.12 1.06 -12.78
C ALA A 344 29.61 0.53 -14.14
N GLY A 345 28.78 -0.23 -14.86
CA GLY A 345 29.11 -0.71 -16.20
C GLY A 345 29.35 0.41 -17.21
N GLY A 346 28.63 1.53 -17.09
CA GLY A 346 28.84 2.73 -17.89
C GLY A 346 30.09 3.50 -17.48
N ALA A 347 30.30 3.68 -16.16
CA ALA A 347 31.48 4.35 -15.63
C ALA A 347 32.79 3.60 -15.98
N LEU A 348 32.80 2.27 -15.84
CA LEU A 348 33.92 1.39 -16.21
C LEU A 348 34.24 1.39 -17.72
N CYS A 349 33.39 1.99 -18.57
CA CYS A 349 33.69 2.19 -19.99
C CYS A 349 34.50 3.46 -20.28
N ASP A 350 34.72 4.35 -19.30
CA ASP A 350 35.56 5.55 -19.44
C ASP A 350 37.01 5.28 -18.99
N PRO A 351 37.97 5.15 -19.93
CA PRO A 351 39.36 4.86 -19.57
C PRO A 351 40.01 5.98 -18.76
N GLY A 352 39.58 7.24 -18.95
CA GLY A 352 40.14 8.37 -18.21
C GLY A 352 39.77 8.29 -16.74
N TRP A 353 38.52 7.95 -16.45
CA TRP A 353 38.04 7.74 -15.09
C TRP A 353 38.68 6.48 -14.46
N CYS A 354 38.79 5.37 -15.19
CA CYS A 354 39.50 4.17 -14.71
C CYS A 354 40.97 4.46 -14.36
N ASP A 355 41.67 5.26 -15.18
CA ASP A 355 43.03 5.70 -14.90
C ASP A 355 43.11 6.57 -13.63
N GLU A 356 42.07 7.37 -13.34
CA GLU A 356 41.98 8.23 -12.15
C GLU A 356 41.74 7.43 -10.86
N ILE A 357 40.80 6.47 -10.84
CA ILE A 357 40.50 5.65 -9.66
C ILE A 357 41.56 4.57 -9.40
N GLY A 358 42.31 4.18 -10.43
CA GLY A 358 43.38 3.19 -10.36
C GLY A 358 42.90 1.74 -10.47
N ARG A 359 43.82 0.85 -10.85
CA ARG A 359 43.52 -0.54 -11.22
C ARG A 359 42.89 -1.38 -10.10
N ASP A 360 43.39 -1.25 -8.88
CA ASP A 360 42.89 -2.04 -7.76
C ASP A 360 41.41 -1.73 -7.49
N GLN A 361 41.03 -0.47 -7.67
CA GLN A 361 39.66 0.00 -7.48
C GLN A 361 38.76 -0.33 -8.68
N GLU A 362 39.30 -0.23 -9.90
CA GLU A 362 38.64 -0.72 -11.12
C GLU A 362 38.28 -2.21 -11.01
N ASP A 363 39.22 -3.04 -10.52
CA ASP A 363 39.02 -4.48 -10.30
C ASP A 363 37.96 -4.74 -9.22
N ARG A 364 38.01 -4.02 -8.09
CA ARG A 364 37.02 -4.09 -7.00
C ARG A 364 35.62 -3.72 -7.48
N LEU A 365 35.47 -2.60 -8.18
CA LEU A 365 34.19 -2.15 -8.72
C LEU A 365 33.66 -3.10 -9.79
N THR A 366 34.53 -3.64 -10.64
CA THR A 366 34.17 -4.67 -11.63
C THR A 366 33.64 -5.94 -10.96
N ALA A 367 34.28 -6.40 -9.88
CA ALA A 367 33.83 -7.54 -9.11
C ALA A 367 32.47 -7.29 -8.45
N ALA A 368 32.29 -6.11 -7.85
CA ALA A 368 31.04 -5.67 -7.23
C ALA A 368 29.89 -5.60 -8.24
N PHE A 369 30.11 -4.97 -9.40
CA PHE A 369 29.11 -4.90 -10.47
C PHE A 369 28.69 -6.31 -10.95
N LYS A 370 29.66 -7.17 -11.24
CA LYS A 370 29.40 -8.57 -11.64
C LYS A 370 28.66 -9.37 -10.58
N TRP A 371 28.91 -9.08 -9.30
CA TRP A 371 28.15 -9.67 -8.21
C TRP A 371 26.71 -9.18 -8.17
N ALA A 372 26.48 -7.87 -8.29
CA ALA A 372 25.14 -7.28 -8.30
C ALA A 372 24.25 -7.86 -9.42
N ILE A 373 24.79 -8.05 -10.62
CA ILE A 373 24.07 -8.64 -11.77
C ILE A 373 24.05 -10.18 -11.76
N GLY A 374 24.72 -10.83 -10.80
CA GLY A 374 24.75 -12.28 -10.64
C GLY A 374 25.67 -13.05 -11.61
N GLU A 375 26.54 -12.36 -12.33
CA GLU A 375 27.58 -12.98 -13.18
C GLU A 375 28.73 -13.57 -12.36
N ARG A 376 28.98 -13.01 -11.17
CA ARG A 376 29.96 -13.51 -10.21
C ARG A 376 29.26 -13.77 -8.89
N LEU A 377 29.50 -14.94 -8.29
CA LEU A 377 28.88 -15.31 -7.01
C LEU A 377 29.97 -15.46 -5.95
N PRO A 378 29.74 -14.95 -4.73
CA PRO A 378 30.61 -15.24 -3.59
C PRO A 378 30.78 -16.74 -3.34
N PRO A 379 31.86 -17.16 -2.64
CA PRO A 379 32.07 -18.55 -2.28
C PRO A 379 30.90 -19.10 -1.43
N PRO A 380 30.68 -20.42 -1.38
CA PRO A 380 29.50 -21.03 -0.75
C PRO A 380 29.17 -20.59 0.70
N GLY A 381 30.14 -20.13 1.49
CA GLY A 381 29.93 -19.61 2.84
C GLY A 381 29.52 -18.14 2.93
N LEU A 382 29.68 -17.37 1.85
CA LEU A 382 29.45 -15.92 1.78
C LEU A 382 28.40 -15.53 0.73
N LYS A 383 27.60 -16.50 0.23
CA LYS A 383 26.60 -16.25 -0.81
C LYS A 383 25.45 -15.34 -0.36
N ASN A 384 25.11 -15.39 0.92
CA ASN A 384 23.98 -14.67 1.51
C ASN A 384 24.46 -13.92 2.76
N PRO A 385 25.31 -12.89 2.61
CA PRO A 385 25.79 -12.11 3.75
C PRO A 385 24.61 -11.42 4.43
N THR A 386 24.55 -11.53 5.76
CA THR A 386 23.52 -10.93 6.61
C THR A 386 24.00 -9.68 7.33
N THR A 387 25.29 -9.37 7.21
CA THR A 387 25.92 -8.14 7.73
C THR A 387 26.75 -7.48 6.63
N GLU A 388 27.01 -6.20 6.79
CA GLU A 388 27.91 -5.43 5.93
C GLU A 388 29.32 -6.05 5.90
N GLU A 389 29.89 -6.37 7.06
CA GLU A 389 31.21 -7.01 7.19
C GLU A 389 31.32 -8.32 6.37
N GLN A 390 30.26 -9.14 6.36
CA GLN A 390 30.22 -10.37 5.56
C GLN A 390 30.14 -10.07 4.06
N ALA A 391 29.48 -8.97 3.67
CA ALA A 391 29.40 -8.55 2.29
C ALA A 391 30.75 -7.98 1.80
N ASP A 392 31.47 -7.26 2.65
CA ASP A 392 32.83 -6.82 2.36
C ASP A 392 33.81 -7.99 2.25
N GLU A 393 33.73 -8.96 3.16
CA GLU A 393 34.49 -10.22 3.06
C GLU A 393 34.15 -10.95 1.75
N ALA A 394 32.87 -11.02 1.40
CA ALA A 394 32.41 -11.62 0.15
C ALA A 394 33.02 -10.90 -1.06
N LEU A 395 33.01 -9.57 -1.09
CA LEU A 395 33.60 -8.78 -2.18
C LEU A 395 35.12 -8.95 -2.24
N ALA A 396 35.81 -8.98 -1.11
CA ALA A 396 37.25 -9.18 -1.05
C ALA A 396 37.68 -10.52 -1.66
N GLU A 397 36.92 -11.59 -1.44
CA GLU A 397 37.15 -12.90 -2.08
C GLU A 397 36.82 -12.92 -3.59
N LEU A 398 36.14 -11.88 -4.09
CA LEU A 398 35.85 -11.67 -5.50
C LEU A 398 36.82 -10.71 -6.19
N VAL A 399 37.78 -10.10 -5.53
CA VAL A 399 38.86 -9.34 -6.21
C VAL A 399 40.01 -10.29 -6.44
#